data_AF-A0A917VZE8-F1
#
_entry.id   AF-A0A917VZE8-F1
#
_cell.length_a   1.000
_cell.length_b   1.000
_cell.length_c   1.000
_cell.angle_alpha   90.00
_cell.angle_beta   90.00
_cell.angle_gamma   90.00
#
_symmetry.space_group_name_H-M   'P 1'
#
loop_
_entity.id
_entity.type
_entity.pdbx_description
1 polymer ?
#
loop_
_entity_poly.entity_id
_entity_poly.type
_entity_poly.pdbx_seq_one_letter_code
_entity_poly.pdbx_strand_id
1 'polypeptide(L)'
;MVSAAACPFCAIVTGDDADARVVYRGQQVTVFFPLEPATRGHTLVVPNRHVADLTDLTAAESRDLGEAVHRTARAVRAALSPEGLNVIQSTGAVATQSVPHVHFHVVPRWSDDRMTLRWPAEAAEDGPAQDRTLSAIQAVLPAEAGVVSTEDRRQHLSFIQAVITRMSQASSSSKSWLLPIVTLTFGYAITHKSIVVALLGCLAVLVFGVLDANYLKQERAFRKLYDEVAAGHAVPPFSMNPALASPAGTKVNYWPDWPDVRSWAVAPVYGPLLLAGVGIIVWLICR
;
A
#
# COMPACT_ATOMS: atom_id res chain seq x y z
N MET A 1 -38.81 -6.73 5.47
CA MET A 1 -37.54 -7.46 5.29
C MET A 1 -37.87 -8.93 5.15
N VAL A 2 -37.53 -9.56 4.02
CA VAL A 2 -37.70 -11.01 3.84
C VAL A 2 -36.59 -11.68 4.66
N SER A 3 -36.94 -12.59 5.56
CA SER A 3 -35.93 -13.34 6.32
C SER A 3 -35.23 -14.35 5.40
N ALA A 4 -34.00 -14.76 5.72
CA ALA A 4 -33.27 -15.76 4.94
C ALA A 4 -34.07 -17.07 4.74
N ALA A 5 -34.93 -17.43 5.71
CA ALA A 5 -35.79 -18.61 5.66
C ALA A 5 -36.93 -18.52 4.62
N ALA A 6 -37.30 -17.32 4.19
CA ALA A 6 -38.35 -17.08 3.18
C ALA A 6 -37.78 -16.59 1.84
N CYS A 7 -36.45 -16.55 1.68
CA CYS A 7 -35.81 -16.08 0.46
C CYS A 7 -35.70 -17.23 -0.57
N PRO A 8 -36.27 -17.09 -1.78
CA PRO A 8 -36.19 -18.14 -2.79
C PRO A 8 -34.75 -18.42 -3.24
N PHE A 9 -33.88 -17.40 -3.28
CA PHE A 9 -32.48 -17.60 -3.66
C PHE A 9 -31.69 -18.35 -2.59
N CYS A 10 -32.02 -18.15 -1.31
CA CYS A 10 -31.43 -18.95 -0.24
C CYS A 10 -31.76 -20.44 -0.42
N ALA A 11 -33.01 -20.78 -0.75
CA ALA A 11 -33.42 -22.16 -1.01
C ALA A 11 -32.65 -22.78 -2.20
N ILE A 12 -32.37 -22.01 -3.25
CA ILE A 12 -31.56 -22.47 -4.39
C ILE A 12 -30.11 -22.71 -3.98
N VAL A 13 -29.54 -21.79 -3.18
CA VAL A 13 -28.17 -21.86 -2.67
C VAL A 13 -27.99 -23.08 -1.77
N THR A 14 -28.92 -23.33 -0.84
CA THR A 14 -28.90 -24.48 0.08
C THR A 14 -29.24 -25.80 -0.61
N GLY A 15 -29.90 -25.74 -1.78
CA GLY A 15 -30.31 -26.91 -2.54
C GLY A 15 -31.69 -27.45 -2.17
N ASP A 16 -32.48 -26.66 -1.44
CA ASP A 16 -33.86 -26.99 -1.05
C ASP A 16 -34.86 -26.77 -2.21
N ASP A 17 -34.48 -26.02 -3.24
CA ASP A 17 -35.25 -25.88 -4.49
C ASP A 17 -34.80 -26.93 -5.53
N ALA A 18 -35.61 -27.97 -5.70
CA ALA A 18 -35.34 -29.09 -6.61
C ALA A 18 -35.53 -28.74 -8.10
N ASP A 19 -36.30 -27.69 -8.42
CA ASP A 19 -36.59 -27.29 -9.80
C ASP A 19 -35.55 -26.29 -10.34
N ALA A 20 -34.68 -25.78 -9.45
CA ALA A 20 -33.64 -24.82 -9.80
C ALA A 20 -32.59 -25.40 -10.77
N ARG A 21 -32.45 -24.75 -11.93
CA ARG A 21 -31.41 -25.07 -12.91
C ARG A 21 -30.11 -24.36 -12.56
N VAL A 22 -29.27 -25.03 -11.78
CA VAL A 22 -28.00 -24.48 -11.32
C VAL A 22 -26.89 -24.71 -12.34
N VAL A 23 -26.21 -23.64 -12.74
CA VAL A 23 -25.05 -23.67 -13.65
C VAL A 23 -23.78 -24.09 -12.88
N TYR A 24 -23.58 -23.53 -11.69
CA TYR A 24 -22.43 -23.83 -10.84
C TYR A 24 -22.69 -23.41 -9.38
N ARG A 25 -22.20 -24.21 -8.43
CA ARG A 25 -22.13 -23.87 -7.00
C ARG A 25 -20.67 -23.72 -6.58
N GLY A 26 -20.28 -22.52 -6.20
CA GLY A 26 -18.98 -22.24 -5.60
C GLY A 26 -19.07 -22.10 -4.08
N GLN A 27 -17.92 -21.85 -3.46
CA GLN A 27 -17.85 -21.65 -2.01
C GLN A 27 -18.60 -20.39 -1.56
N GLN A 28 -18.49 -19.29 -2.32
CA GLN A 28 -19.06 -17.98 -1.95
C GLN A 28 -20.21 -17.52 -2.85
N VAL A 29 -20.37 -18.13 -4.03
CA VAL A 29 -21.30 -17.67 -5.07
C VAL A 29 -21.97 -18.88 -5.72
N THR A 30 -23.25 -18.73 -6.04
CA THR A 30 -24.04 -19.69 -6.82
C THR A 30 -24.57 -19.03 -8.08
N VAL A 31 -24.54 -19.77 -9.20
CA VAL A 31 -25.01 -19.31 -10.51
C VAL A 31 -26.11 -20.24 -11.00
N PHE A 32 -27.26 -19.69 -11.38
CA PHE A 32 -28.43 -20.46 -11.80
C PHE A 32 -29.27 -19.70 -12.82
N PHE A 33 -30.19 -20.38 -13.49
CA PHE A 33 -31.16 -19.74 -14.37
C PHE A 33 -32.32 -19.15 -13.56
N PRO A 34 -32.80 -17.94 -13.87
CA PRO A 34 -34.06 -17.46 -13.33
C PRO A 34 -35.21 -18.34 -13.83
N LEU A 35 -36.33 -18.34 -13.10
CA LEU A 35 -37.57 -19.03 -13.50
C LEU A 35 -38.06 -18.57 -14.88
N GLU A 36 -37.97 -17.27 -15.14
CA GLU A 36 -38.38 -16.64 -16.40
C GLU A 36 -37.19 -15.90 -17.06
N PRO A 37 -36.40 -16.58 -17.90
CA PRO A 37 -35.28 -15.97 -18.59
C PRO A 37 -35.73 -14.90 -19.60
N ALA A 38 -35.35 -13.64 -19.35
CA ALA A 38 -35.50 -12.52 -20.30
C ALA A 38 -35.00 -12.83 -21.73
N THR A 39 -33.87 -13.53 -21.86
CA THR A 39 -33.33 -14.02 -23.14
C THR A 39 -32.73 -15.42 -22.98
N ARG A 40 -32.43 -16.08 -24.10
CA ARG A 40 -31.73 -17.38 -24.08
C ARG A 40 -30.38 -17.24 -23.39
N GLY A 41 -30.15 -18.03 -22.34
CA GLY A 41 -28.89 -18.02 -21.60
C GLY A 41 -28.81 -16.98 -20.49
N HIS A 42 -29.90 -16.27 -20.19
CA HIS A 42 -29.95 -15.39 -19.03
C HIS A 42 -29.73 -16.19 -17.74
N THR A 43 -28.71 -15.81 -16.99
CA THR A 43 -28.34 -16.42 -15.70
C THR A 43 -28.25 -15.37 -14.59
N LEU A 44 -28.50 -15.80 -13.36
CA LEU A 44 -28.30 -15.01 -12.14
C LEU A 44 -27.03 -15.48 -11.42
N VAL A 45 -26.24 -14.52 -10.93
CA VAL A 45 -25.06 -14.74 -10.08
C VAL A 45 -25.35 -14.12 -8.71
N VAL A 46 -25.34 -14.93 -7.65
CA VAL A 46 -25.74 -14.51 -6.29
C VAL A 46 -24.71 -14.90 -5.25
N PRO A 47 -24.48 -14.11 -4.18
CA PRO A 47 -23.67 -14.54 -3.06
C PRO A 47 -24.41 -15.65 -2.30
N ASN A 48 -23.67 -16.60 -1.72
CA ASN A 48 -24.26 -17.66 -0.92
C ASN A 48 -24.80 -17.11 0.41
N ARG A 49 -24.16 -16.08 0.98
CA ARG A 49 -24.72 -15.32 2.10
C ARG A 49 -25.91 -14.51 1.62
N HIS A 50 -26.99 -14.51 2.40
CA HIS A 50 -28.11 -13.61 2.18
C HIS A 50 -27.69 -12.16 2.46
N VAL A 51 -27.71 -11.33 1.43
CA VAL A 51 -27.44 -9.88 1.50
C VAL A 51 -28.50 -9.20 0.65
N ALA A 52 -29.33 -8.32 1.22
CA ALA A 52 -30.43 -7.71 0.48
C ALA A 52 -29.97 -6.53 -0.39
N ASP A 53 -29.06 -5.73 0.14
CA ASP A 53 -28.56 -4.50 -0.47
C ASP A 53 -27.11 -4.67 -0.95
N LEU A 54 -26.79 -4.15 -2.14
CA LEU A 54 -25.43 -4.23 -2.70
C LEU A 54 -24.40 -3.52 -1.78
N THR A 55 -24.82 -2.44 -1.11
CA THR A 55 -23.94 -1.64 -0.23
C THR A 55 -23.56 -2.35 1.06
N ASP A 56 -24.26 -3.45 1.41
CA ASP A 56 -23.98 -4.30 2.58
C ASP A 56 -23.05 -5.48 2.28
N LEU A 57 -22.51 -5.56 1.06
CA LEU A 57 -21.48 -6.55 0.71
C LEU A 57 -20.14 -6.21 1.36
N THR A 58 -19.45 -7.23 1.85
CA THR A 58 -18.06 -7.08 2.25
C THR A 58 -17.16 -6.93 1.03
N ALA A 59 -15.98 -6.33 1.19
CA ALA A 59 -15.00 -6.20 0.10
C ALA A 59 -14.59 -7.57 -0.49
N ALA A 60 -14.62 -8.64 0.31
CA ALA A 60 -14.35 -9.99 -0.18
C ALA A 60 -15.48 -10.52 -1.06
N GLU A 61 -16.73 -10.39 -0.62
CA GLU A 61 -17.89 -10.82 -1.39
C GLU A 61 -18.02 -10.03 -2.70
N SER A 62 -17.78 -8.72 -2.67
CA SER A 62 -17.80 -7.88 -3.88
C SER A 62 -16.78 -8.35 -4.92
N ARG A 63 -15.58 -8.74 -4.49
CA ARG A 63 -14.55 -9.29 -5.39
C ARG A 63 -14.97 -10.65 -5.94
N ASP A 64 -15.41 -11.57 -5.09
CA ASP A 64 -15.78 -12.92 -5.48
C ASP A 64 -17.00 -12.91 -6.43
N LEU A 65 -17.97 -12.02 -6.17
CA LEU A 65 -19.11 -11.77 -7.06
C LEU A 65 -18.68 -11.19 -8.40
N GLY A 66 -17.81 -10.17 -8.39
CA GLY A 66 -17.28 -9.57 -9.62
C GLY A 66 -16.56 -10.60 -10.50
N GLU A 67 -15.72 -11.44 -9.91
CA GLU A 67 -15.05 -12.53 -10.61
C GLU A 67 -16.05 -13.54 -11.16
N ALA A 68 -17.06 -13.94 -10.36
CA ALA A 68 -18.07 -14.91 -10.79
C ALA A 68 -18.96 -14.36 -11.92
N VAL A 69 -19.32 -13.08 -11.89
CA VAL A 69 -20.04 -12.41 -12.99
C VAL A 69 -19.19 -12.43 -14.25
N HIS A 70 -17.91 -12.07 -14.15
CA HIS A 70 -17.00 -12.09 -15.30
C HIS A 70 -16.84 -13.50 -15.89
N ARG A 71 -16.62 -14.51 -15.04
CA ARG A 71 -16.52 -15.92 -15.45
C ARG A 71 -17.80 -16.42 -16.11
N THR A 72 -18.96 -16.10 -15.53
CA THR A 72 -20.27 -16.45 -16.09
C THR A 72 -20.48 -15.79 -17.45
N ALA A 73 -20.19 -14.50 -17.59
CA ALA A 73 -20.28 -13.78 -18.85
C ALA A 73 -19.40 -14.41 -19.95
N ARG A 74 -18.17 -14.81 -19.62
CA ARG A 74 -17.28 -15.53 -20.54
C ARG A 74 -17.83 -16.90 -20.94
N ALA A 75 -18.33 -17.68 -19.98
CA ALA A 75 -18.89 -19.00 -20.24
C ALA A 75 -20.13 -18.92 -21.15
N VAL A 76 -21.02 -17.97 -20.85
CA VAL A 76 -22.22 -17.68 -21.64
C VAL A 76 -21.85 -17.25 -23.05
N ARG A 77 -20.86 -16.36 -23.21
CA ARG A 77 -20.37 -15.94 -24.53
C ARG A 77 -19.80 -17.11 -25.34
N ALA A 78 -18.98 -17.96 -24.71
CA ALA A 78 -18.40 -19.13 -25.36
C ALA A 78 -19.45 -20.16 -25.77
N ALA A 79 -20.48 -20.37 -24.95
CA ALA A 79 -21.51 -21.38 -25.19
C ALA A 79 -22.55 -20.96 -26.24
N LEU A 80 -22.87 -19.66 -26.32
CA LEU A 80 -24.03 -19.18 -27.09
C LEU A 80 -23.66 -18.21 -28.22
N SER A 81 -22.44 -17.68 -28.24
CA SER A 81 -21.99 -16.67 -29.21
C SER A 81 -22.98 -15.51 -29.43
N PRO A 82 -23.46 -14.84 -28.36
CA PRO A 82 -24.35 -13.70 -28.51
C PRO A 82 -23.61 -12.49 -29.10
N GLU A 83 -24.35 -11.61 -29.75
CA GLU A 83 -23.82 -10.36 -30.31
C GLU A 83 -23.40 -9.38 -29.19
N GLY A 84 -24.09 -9.44 -28.05
CA GLY A 84 -23.81 -8.62 -26.89
C GLY A 84 -24.16 -9.29 -25.56
N LEU A 85 -23.87 -8.60 -24.46
CA LEU A 85 -24.26 -8.99 -23.11
C LEU A 85 -24.69 -7.74 -22.34
N ASN A 86 -25.75 -7.85 -21.54
CA ASN A 86 -26.00 -6.93 -20.44
C ASN A 86 -25.64 -7.60 -19.12
N VAL A 87 -24.99 -6.85 -18.25
CA VAL A 87 -24.85 -7.18 -16.83
C VAL A 87 -25.65 -6.17 -16.05
N ILE A 88 -26.65 -6.64 -15.29
CA ILE A 88 -27.60 -5.76 -14.61
C ILE A 88 -27.69 -6.20 -13.16
N GLN A 89 -27.63 -5.24 -12.24
CA GLN A 89 -27.94 -5.44 -10.85
C GLN A 89 -28.81 -4.29 -10.39
N SER A 90 -29.78 -4.62 -9.55
CA SER A 90 -30.77 -3.67 -9.02
C SER A 90 -30.73 -3.71 -7.50
N THR A 91 -30.58 -2.55 -6.87
CA THR A 91 -30.67 -2.37 -5.42
C THR A 91 -31.89 -1.52 -5.09
N GLY A 92 -32.84 -2.09 -4.34
CA GLY A 92 -34.09 -1.45 -3.98
C GLY A 92 -35.20 -1.60 -5.02
N ALA A 93 -36.45 -1.53 -4.55
CA ALA A 93 -37.64 -1.80 -5.37
C ALA A 93 -37.80 -0.80 -6.55
N VAL A 94 -37.47 0.48 -6.34
CA VAL A 94 -37.53 1.52 -7.39
C VAL A 94 -36.54 1.21 -8.52
N ALA A 95 -35.41 0.58 -8.20
CA ALA A 95 -34.44 0.12 -9.19
C ALA A 95 -34.82 -1.23 -9.81
N THR A 96 -36.03 -1.74 -9.58
CA THR A 96 -36.58 -3.03 -10.08
C THR A 96 -36.13 -4.31 -9.36
N GLN A 97 -35.54 -4.20 -8.16
CA GLN A 97 -35.22 -5.38 -7.35
C GLN A 97 -36.50 -6.03 -6.78
N SER A 98 -36.84 -7.24 -7.23
CA SER A 98 -38.01 -7.99 -6.75
C SER A 98 -37.68 -8.99 -5.64
N VAL A 99 -36.52 -9.65 -5.71
CA VAL A 99 -36.01 -10.53 -4.65
C VAL A 99 -34.91 -9.79 -3.88
N PRO A 100 -35.09 -9.50 -2.56
CA PRO A 100 -34.13 -8.77 -1.75
C PRO A 100 -32.97 -9.69 -1.32
N HIS A 101 -32.22 -10.17 -2.31
CA HIS A 101 -30.97 -10.90 -2.19
C HIS A 101 -30.13 -10.47 -3.39
N VAL A 102 -28.94 -9.91 -3.20
CA VAL A 102 -28.10 -9.36 -4.28
C VAL A 102 -27.96 -10.39 -5.41
N HIS A 103 -28.30 -9.98 -6.62
CA HIS A 103 -28.17 -10.83 -7.79
C HIS A 103 -27.76 -9.99 -8.99
N PHE A 104 -26.79 -10.52 -9.74
CA PHE A 104 -26.39 -9.96 -11.02
C PHE A 104 -26.99 -10.80 -12.14
N HIS A 105 -27.76 -10.15 -13.00
CA HIS A 105 -28.21 -10.72 -14.26
C HIS A 105 -27.06 -10.68 -15.26
N VAL A 106 -26.77 -11.81 -15.89
CA VAL A 106 -25.93 -11.89 -17.09
C VAL A 106 -26.84 -12.29 -18.23
N VAL A 107 -27.12 -11.34 -19.13
CA VAL A 107 -28.16 -11.46 -20.16
C VAL A 107 -27.55 -11.39 -21.56
N PRO A 108 -27.47 -12.51 -22.29
CA PRO A 108 -27.09 -12.54 -23.72
C PRO A 108 -28.04 -11.72 -24.59
N ARG A 109 -27.47 -11.01 -25.56
CA ARG A 109 -28.22 -10.12 -26.46
C ARG A 109 -28.02 -10.49 -27.92
N TRP A 110 -29.10 -10.36 -28.68
CA TRP A 110 -29.15 -10.47 -30.14
C TRP A 110 -29.99 -9.31 -30.70
N SER A 111 -29.70 -8.89 -31.92
CA SER A 111 -30.39 -7.77 -32.58
C SER A 111 -31.92 -7.94 -32.66
N ASP A 112 -32.43 -9.18 -32.63
CA ASP A 112 -33.86 -9.52 -32.72
C ASP A 112 -34.48 -10.00 -31.39
N ASP A 113 -33.77 -9.85 -30.26
CA ASP A 113 -34.33 -10.23 -28.97
C ASP A 113 -35.42 -9.26 -28.48
N ARG A 114 -36.25 -9.73 -27.54
CA ARG A 114 -37.41 -8.98 -27.02
C ARG A 114 -37.06 -8.04 -25.86
N MET A 115 -35.80 -8.01 -25.42
CA MET A 115 -35.41 -7.24 -24.25
C MET A 115 -35.19 -5.79 -24.63
N THR A 116 -35.86 -4.87 -23.93
CA THR A 116 -35.67 -3.43 -24.14
C THR A 116 -35.01 -2.81 -22.91
N LEU A 117 -34.01 -1.97 -23.15
CA LEU A 117 -33.39 -1.12 -22.14
C LEU A 117 -33.52 0.32 -22.63
N ARG A 118 -34.31 1.12 -21.95
CA ARG A 118 -34.56 2.52 -22.33
C ARG A 118 -33.67 3.42 -21.49
N TRP A 119 -32.69 4.04 -22.14
CA TRP A 119 -31.94 5.14 -21.55
C TRP A 119 -32.68 6.45 -21.84
N PRO A 120 -32.92 7.32 -20.84
CA PRO A 120 -33.49 8.64 -21.08
C PRO A 120 -32.63 9.45 -22.06
N ALA A 121 -33.27 10.16 -23.00
CA ALA A 121 -32.56 10.95 -24.01
C ALA A 121 -32.05 12.30 -23.45
N GLU A 122 -32.74 12.83 -22.44
CA GLU A 122 -32.45 14.12 -21.84
C GLU A 122 -31.58 13.95 -20.59
N ALA A 123 -30.65 14.89 -20.39
CA ALA A 123 -29.83 14.93 -19.19
C ALA A 123 -30.68 15.29 -17.97
N ALA A 124 -30.46 14.58 -16.87
CA ALA A 124 -31.15 14.86 -15.60
C ALA A 124 -30.63 16.13 -14.89
N GLU A 125 -29.40 16.54 -15.18
CA GLU A 125 -28.71 17.67 -14.54
C GLU A 125 -28.00 18.53 -15.60
N ASP A 126 -27.84 19.84 -15.30
CA ASP A 126 -26.95 20.74 -16.03
C ASP A 126 -25.52 20.72 -15.44
N GLY A 127 -24.57 21.39 -16.11
CA GLY A 127 -23.16 21.40 -15.68
C GLY A 127 -22.96 21.88 -14.22
N PRO A 128 -23.52 23.03 -13.82
CA PRO A 128 -23.41 23.50 -12.44
C PRO A 128 -24.04 22.56 -11.39
N ALA A 129 -25.15 21.89 -11.71
CA ALA A 129 -25.73 20.88 -10.84
C ALA A 129 -24.82 19.66 -10.71
N GLN A 130 -24.27 19.19 -11.83
CA GLN A 130 -23.34 18.07 -11.87
C GLN A 130 -22.07 18.33 -11.05
N ASP A 131 -21.52 19.54 -11.07
CA ASP A 131 -20.35 19.92 -10.26
C ASP A 131 -20.62 19.86 -8.75
N ARG A 132 -21.84 20.23 -8.32
CA ARG A 132 -22.26 20.11 -6.92
C ARG A 132 -22.41 18.64 -6.53
N THR A 133 -23.04 17.83 -7.38
CA THR A 133 -23.21 16.39 -7.17
C THR A 133 -21.85 15.68 -7.11
N LEU A 134 -20.92 16.02 -8.01
CA LEU A 134 -19.54 15.52 -8.00
C LEU A 134 -18.85 15.80 -6.67
N SER A 135 -18.89 17.06 -6.22
CA SER A 135 -18.27 17.47 -4.96
C SER A 135 -18.86 16.72 -3.77
N ALA A 136 -20.17 16.52 -3.75
CA ALA A 136 -20.85 15.78 -2.69
C ALA A 136 -20.45 14.30 -2.66
N ILE A 137 -20.36 13.63 -3.82
CA ILE A 137 -19.93 12.24 -3.92
C ILE A 137 -18.46 12.08 -3.50
N GLN A 138 -17.57 12.93 -4.00
CA GLN A 138 -16.14 12.88 -3.67
C GLN A 138 -15.87 13.10 -2.18
N ALA A 139 -16.67 13.91 -1.50
CA ALA A 139 -16.53 14.16 -0.06
C ALA A 139 -16.83 12.92 0.80
N VAL A 140 -17.60 11.95 0.30
CA VAL A 140 -18.00 10.74 1.04
C VAL A 140 -17.45 9.44 0.45
N LEU A 141 -16.89 9.48 -0.76
CA LEU A 141 -16.29 8.32 -1.39
C LEU A 141 -15.10 7.85 -0.54
N PRO A 142 -15.10 6.60 -0.03
CA PRO A 142 -13.97 6.09 0.72
C PRO A 142 -12.72 6.15 -0.16
N ALA A 143 -11.62 6.66 0.38
CA ALA A 143 -10.33 6.63 -0.30
C ALA A 143 -10.03 5.18 -0.71
N GLU A 144 -9.43 4.98 -1.90
CA GLU A 144 -8.94 3.67 -2.31
C GLU A 144 -7.96 3.17 -1.24
N ALA A 145 -8.45 2.28 -0.38
CA ALA A 145 -7.58 1.49 0.46
C ALA A 145 -6.86 0.54 -0.49
N GLY A 146 -5.71 0.98 -1.02
CA GLY A 146 -4.76 0.05 -1.59
C GLY A 146 -4.58 -1.05 -0.56
N VAL A 147 -5.03 -2.26 -0.87
CA VAL A 147 -4.99 -3.39 0.06
C VAL A 147 -3.53 -3.80 0.17
N VAL A 148 -2.76 -3.06 0.95
CA VAL A 148 -1.46 -3.49 1.43
C VAL A 148 -1.78 -4.62 2.39
N SER A 149 -1.48 -5.86 1.99
CA SER A 149 -1.72 -6.98 2.87
C SER A 149 -0.93 -6.78 4.17
N THR A 150 -1.41 -7.35 5.27
CA THR A 150 -0.64 -7.32 6.54
C THR A 150 0.76 -7.90 6.35
N GLU A 151 0.91 -8.85 5.42
CA GLU A 151 2.19 -9.40 5.01
C GLU A 151 3.06 -8.39 4.24
N ASP A 152 2.51 -7.66 3.28
CA ASP A 152 3.23 -6.60 2.55
C ASP A 152 3.72 -5.51 3.50
N ARG A 153 2.91 -5.15 4.51
CA ARG A 153 3.33 -4.21 5.55
C ARG A 153 4.48 -4.78 6.41
N ARG A 154 4.40 -6.05 6.81
CA ARG A 154 5.49 -6.72 7.56
C ARG A 154 6.76 -6.76 6.72
N GLN A 155 6.65 -7.04 5.42
CA GLN A 155 7.77 -7.08 4.50
C GLN A 155 8.37 -5.69 4.25
N HIS A 156 7.54 -4.65 4.15
CA HIS A 156 8.01 -3.28 4.05
C HIS A 156 8.78 -2.85 5.31
N LEU A 157 8.27 -3.18 6.50
CA LEU A 157 8.98 -2.94 7.76
C LEU A 157 10.30 -3.72 7.83
N SER A 158 10.35 -4.96 7.33
CA SER A 158 11.57 -5.76 7.31
C SER A 158 12.66 -5.14 6.41
N PHE A 159 12.27 -4.59 5.25
CA PHE A 159 13.18 -3.85 4.36
C PHE A 159 13.74 -2.58 5.00
N ILE A 160 12.89 -1.79 5.67
CA ILE A 160 13.33 -0.58 6.38
C ILE A 160 14.29 -0.96 7.51
N GLN A 161 13.95 -2.00 8.30
CA GLN A 161 14.78 -2.48 9.40
C GLN A 161 16.16 -2.96 8.91
N ALA A 162 16.24 -3.63 7.75
CA ALA A 162 17.51 -4.04 7.17
C ALA A 162 18.43 -2.85 6.85
N VAL A 163 17.86 -1.73 6.36
CA VAL A 163 18.63 -0.50 6.10
C VAL A 163 19.12 0.13 7.41
N ILE A 164 18.26 0.22 8.43
CA ILE A 164 18.63 0.74 9.77
C ILE A 164 19.80 -0.05 10.35
N THR A 165 19.71 -1.38 10.32
CA THR A 165 20.77 -2.27 10.82
C THR A 165 22.08 -2.05 10.06
N ARG A 166 22.03 -1.92 8.72
CA ARG A 166 23.22 -1.66 7.89
C ARG A 166 23.87 -0.31 8.21
N MET A 167 23.08 0.75 8.46
CA MET A 167 23.60 2.07 8.84
C MET A 167 24.27 2.04 10.22
N SER A 168 23.65 1.37 11.20
CA SER A 168 24.23 1.20 12.53
C SER A 168 25.56 0.42 12.49
N GLN A 169 25.63 -0.63 11.66
CA GLN A 169 26.87 -1.40 11.46
C GLN A 169 27.95 -0.59 10.74
N ALA A 170 27.60 0.23 9.76
CA ALA A 170 28.53 1.12 9.07
C ALA A 170 29.10 2.21 10.01
N SER A 171 28.25 2.77 10.89
CA SER A 171 28.66 3.69 11.96
C SER A 171 29.68 3.05 12.91
N SER A 172 29.42 1.82 13.34
CA SER A 172 30.32 1.08 14.23
C SER A 172 31.64 0.73 13.55
N SER A 173 31.59 0.29 12.29
CA SER A 173 32.77 -0.04 11.49
C SER A 173 33.67 1.16 11.24
N SER A 174 33.08 2.35 11.02
CA SER A 174 33.82 3.60 10.85
C SER A 174 34.68 3.93 12.08
N LYS A 175 34.13 3.76 13.28
CA LYS A 175 34.88 3.94 14.54
C LYS A 175 36.02 2.92 14.66
N SER A 176 35.73 1.66 14.35
CA SER A 176 36.73 0.57 14.40
C SER A 176 37.88 0.76 13.41
N TRP A 177 37.63 1.29 12.22
CA TRP A 177 38.68 1.58 11.24
C TRP A 177 39.47 2.85 11.56
N LEU A 178 38.84 3.85 12.16
CA LEU A 178 39.53 5.08 12.56
C LEU A 178 40.59 4.80 13.63
N LEU A 179 40.28 3.96 14.63
CA LEU A 179 41.14 3.79 15.80
C LEU A 179 42.58 3.35 15.43
N PRO A 180 42.81 2.29 14.62
CA PRO A 180 44.16 1.92 14.17
C PRO A 180 44.86 3.02 13.38
N ILE A 181 44.14 3.74 12.51
CA ILE A 181 44.69 4.85 11.72
C ILE A 181 45.23 5.92 12.66
N VAL A 182 44.41 6.35 13.63
CA VAL A 182 44.78 7.40 14.59
C VAL A 182 45.93 6.97 15.47
N THR A 183 45.89 5.73 16.01
CA THR A 183 46.98 5.17 16.81
C THR A 183 48.29 5.18 16.05
N LEU A 184 48.28 4.74 14.78
CA LEU A 184 49.47 4.73 13.93
C LEU A 184 49.97 6.15 13.62
N THR A 185 49.09 7.04 13.16
CA THR A 185 49.49 8.38 12.74
C THR A 185 50.00 9.22 13.91
N PHE A 186 49.32 9.18 15.06
CA PHE A 186 49.73 9.95 16.23
C PHE A 186 50.99 9.36 16.88
N GLY A 187 51.09 8.03 16.97
CA GLY A 187 52.31 7.37 17.45
C GLY A 187 53.53 7.66 16.57
N TYR A 188 53.37 7.62 15.24
CA TYR A 188 54.43 7.97 14.30
C TYR A 188 54.81 9.45 14.39
N ALA A 189 53.82 10.35 14.46
CA ALA A 189 54.06 11.79 14.55
C ALA A 189 54.87 12.17 15.80
N ILE A 190 54.58 11.54 16.96
CA ILE A 190 55.32 11.77 18.20
C ILE A 190 56.76 11.26 18.08
N THR A 191 56.96 10.06 17.54
CA THR A 191 58.29 9.43 17.46
C THR A 191 59.22 10.11 16.45
N HIS A 192 58.70 10.49 15.29
CA HIS A 192 59.48 11.08 14.20
C HIS A 192 59.37 12.61 14.15
N LYS A 193 58.70 13.23 15.14
CA LYS A 193 58.46 14.68 15.23
C LYS A 193 57.85 15.28 13.96
N SER A 194 56.97 14.52 13.29
CA SER A 194 56.39 14.94 12.01
C SER A 194 55.01 15.57 12.20
N ILE A 195 54.95 16.90 12.09
CA ILE A 195 53.70 17.67 12.15
C ILE A 195 52.74 17.26 11.01
N VAL A 196 53.30 16.96 9.83
CA VAL A 196 52.50 16.54 8.66
C VAL A 196 51.70 15.28 8.97
N VAL A 197 52.32 14.29 9.64
CA VAL A 197 51.63 13.04 9.98
C VAL A 197 50.59 13.25 11.08
N ALA A 198 50.82 14.16 12.04
CA ALA A 198 49.80 14.54 13.02
C ALA A 198 48.59 15.21 12.35
N LEU A 199 48.82 16.11 11.38
CA LEU A 199 47.75 16.74 10.59
C LEU A 199 46.94 15.72 9.78
N LEU A 200 47.60 14.72 9.19
CA LEU A 200 46.94 13.63 8.50
C LEU A 200 46.04 12.80 9.43
N GLY A 201 46.49 12.53 10.66
CA GLY A 201 45.67 11.88 11.69
C GLY A 201 44.44 12.72 12.07
N CYS A 202 44.61 14.04 12.28
CA CYS A 202 43.48 14.95 12.54
C CYS A 202 42.49 15.01 11.37
N LEU A 203 42.99 15.03 10.13
CA LEU A 203 42.15 14.98 8.94
C LEU A 203 41.35 13.67 8.87
N ALA A 204 41.96 12.53 9.18
CA ALA A 204 41.25 11.25 9.26
C ALA A 204 40.13 11.28 10.31
N VAL A 205 40.39 11.83 11.50
CA VAL A 205 39.36 12.00 12.55
C VAL A 205 38.18 12.83 12.05
N LEU A 206 38.44 13.95 11.36
CA LEU A 206 37.40 14.80 10.80
C LEU A 206 36.58 14.10 9.72
N VAL A 207 37.24 13.44 8.76
CA VAL A 207 36.56 12.73 7.66
C VAL A 207 35.68 11.61 8.20
N PHE A 208 36.21 10.77 9.09
CA PHE A 208 35.44 9.68 9.69
C PHE A 208 34.31 10.20 10.59
N GLY A 209 34.52 11.30 11.31
CA GLY A 209 33.48 11.95 12.11
C GLY A 209 32.31 12.46 11.26
N VAL A 210 32.59 13.05 10.10
CA VAL A 210 31.56 13.47 9.14
C VAL A 210 30.82 12.26 8.54
N LEU A 211 31.54 11.21 8.15
CA LEU A 211 30.93 9.99 7.63
C LEU A 211 30.00 9.33 8.65
N ASP A 212 30.43 9.26 9.90
CA ASP A 212 29.67 8.64 10.99
C ASP A 212 28.42 9.46 11.37
N ALA A 213 28.55 10.79 11.41
CA ALA A 213 27.40 11.68 11.56
C ALA A 213 26.39 11.51 10.42
N ASN A 214 26.84 11.29 9.18
CA ASN A 214 25.95 11.01 8.07
C ASN A 214 25.23 9.65 8.23
N TYR A 215 25.93 8.58 8.65
CA TYR A 215 25.28 7.29 8.92
C TYR A 215 24.19 7.42 9.99
N LEU A 216 24.47 8.16 11.07
CA LEU A 216 23.49 8.42 12.12
C LEU A 216 22.26 9.20 11.61
N LYS A 217 22.47 10.21 10.76
CA LYS A 217 21.39 10.99 10.16
C LYS A 217 20.49 10.11 9.28
N GLN A 218 21.09 9.29 8.43
CA GLN A 218 20.35 8.34 7.59
C GLN A 218 19.57 7.33 8.46
N GLU A 219 20.20 6.77 9.49
CA GLU A 219 19.56 5.86 10.43
C GLU A 219 18.31 6.48 11.07
N ARG A 220 18.40 7.72 11.57
CA ARG A 220 17.27 8.45 12.17
C ARG A 220 16.15 8.69 11.15
N ALA A 221 16.49 9.01 9.90
CA ALA A 221 15.51 9.23 8.85
C ALA A 221 14.73 7.95 8.51
N PHE A 222 15.43 6.80 8.41
CA PHE A 222 14.77 5.51 8.21
C PHE A 222 14.00 5.02 9.44
N ARG A 223 14.42 5.35 10.67
CA ARG A 223 13.63 5.08 11.89
C ARG A 223 12.30 5.83 11.87
N LYS A 224 12.29 7.10 11.47
CA LYS A 224 11.03 7.85 11.27
C LYS A 224 10.14 7.18 10.23
N LEU A 225 10.71 6.78 9.09
CA LEU A 225 9.95 6.04 8.07
C LEU A 225 9.38 4.71 8.61
N TYR A 226 10.13 3.99 9.43
CA TYR A 226 9.67 2.77 10.09
C TYR A 226 8.46 3.07 10.99
N ASP A 227 8.54 4.10 11.82
CA ASP A 227 7.47 4.49 12.76
C ASP A 227 6.19 4.90 12.01
N GLU A 228 6.31 5.63 10.90
CA GLU A 228 5.19 6.02 10.04
C GLU A 228 4.48 4.81 9.40
N VAL A 229 5.24 3.85 8.86
CA VAL A 229 4.70 2.61 8.28
C VAL A 229 4.07 1.73 9.37
N ALA A 230 4.68 1.68 10.56
CA ALA A 230 4.17 0.92 11.69
C ALA A 230 2.85 1.51 12.23
N ALA A 231 2.74 2.85 12.26
CA ALA A 231 1.52 3.57 12.64
C ALA A 231 0.38 3.44 11.62
N GLY A 232 0.67 2.99 10.39
CA GLY A 232 -0.32 2.83 9.34
C GLY A 232 -0.68 4.12 8.61
N HIS A 233 0.19 5.13 8.67
CA HIS A 233 0.02 6.35 7.87
C HIS A 233 0.24 6.06 6.37
N ALA A 234 -0.21 6.99 5.52
CA ALA A 234 -0.24 6.84 4.06
C ALA A 234 1.16 6.92 3.41
N VAL A 235 1.98 5.89 3.62
CA VAL A 235 3.25 5.68 2.92
C VAL A 235 3.00 4.70 1.76
N PRO A 236 3.42 5.01 0.52
CA PRO A 236 3.29 4.07 -0.60
C PRO A 236 3.98 2.73 -0.29
N PRO A 237 3.39 1.59 -0.69
CA PRO A 237 3.90 0.27 -0.36
C PRO A 237 5.32 0.09 -0.89
N PHE A 238 6.20 -0.51 -0.07
CA PHE A 238 7.60 -0.76 -0.41
C PHE A 238 8.43 0.49 -0.73
N SER A 239 7.91 1.70 -0.44
CA SER A 239 8.68 2.92 -0.60
C SER A 239 9.85 2.97 0.39
N MET A 240 11.06 3.11 -0.15
CA MET A 240 12.29 3.28 0.62
C MET A 240 12.73 4.74 0.68
N ASN A 241 11.79 5.68 0.54
CA ASN A 241 12.06 7.11 0.57
C ASN A 241 11.76 7.71 1.96
N PRO A 242 12.79 7.99 2.79
CA PRO A 242 12.58 8.54 4.14
C PRO A 242 12.05 9.98 4.13
N ALA A 243 12.07 10.68 2.98
CA ALA A 243 11.47 12.00 2.86
C ALA A 243 9.96 12.00 3.09
N LEU A 244 9.30 10.86 2.88
CA LEU A 244 7.87 10.69 3.10
C LEU A 244 7.48 10.74 4.58
N ALA A 245 8.45 10.51 5.48
CA ALA A 245 8.28 10.64 6.92
C ALA A 245 8.65 12.05 7.44
N SER A 246 8.95 12.98 6.54
CA SER A 246 9.26 14.38 6.87
C SER A 246 8.11 15.28 6.43
N PRO A 247 7.88 16.43 7.10
CA PRO A 247 6.88 17.40 6.68
C PRO A 247 7.08 17.78 5.20
N ALA A 248 5.98 17.82 4.45
CA ALA A 248 5.96 17.99 3.00
C ALA A 248 6.91 19.11 2.52
N GLY A 249 7.89 18.75 1.69
CA GLY A 249 8.72 19.71 0.94
C GLY A 249 10.17 19.90 1.40
N THR A 250 10.65 19.18 2.42
CA THR A 250 12.08 19.28 2.79
C THR A 250 12.96 18.46 1.85
N LYS A 251 13.82 19.13 1.07
CA LYS A 251 14.89 18.47 0.29
C LYS A 251 15.72 17.59 1.22
N VAL A 252 15.97 16.34 0.83
CA VAL A 252 16.83 15.44 1.59
C VAL A 252 18.25 16.00 1.59
N ASN A 253 18.68 16.56 2.72
CA ASN A 253 20.06 16.97 2.92
C ASN A 253 20.89 15.73 3.30
N TYR A 254 21.77 15.29 2.40
CA TYR A 254 22.67 14.14 2.61
C TYR A 254 23.95 14.50 3.36
N TRP A 255 24.15 15.77 3.71
CA TRP A 255 25.26 16.19 4.58
C TRP A 255 24.79 16.19 6.04
N PRO A 256 25.66 15.78 7.00
CA PRO A 256 25.31 15.79 8.41
C PRO A 256 25.08 17.22 8.90
N ASP A 257 24.04 17.41 9.70
CA ASP A 257 23.80 18.70 10.32
C ASP A 257 24.61 18.80 11.63
N TRP A 258 24.81 20.02 12.12
CA TRP A 258 25.55 20.26 13.36
C TRP A 258 25.04 19.46 14.59
N PRO A 259 23.72 19.23 14.76
CA PRO A 259 23.21 18.35 15.81
C PRO A 259 23.64 16.88 15.67
N ASP A 260 23.89 16.40 14.46
CA ASP A 260 24.33 15.02 14.22
C ASP A 260 25.80 14.84 14.63
N VAL A 261 26.65 15.83 14.31
CA VAL A 261 28.07 15.85 14.71
C VAL A 261 28.21 15.97 16.23
N ARG A 262 27.35 16.77 16.88
CA ARG A 262 27.32 16.92 18.35
C ARG A 262 26.58 15.80 19.07
N SER A 263 26.06 14.81 18.35
CA SER A 263 25.30 13.73 18.97
C SER A 263 26.14 12.90 19.92
N TRP A 264 25.48 12.28 20.90
CA TRP A 264 26.12 11.38 21.87
C TRP A 264 26.83 10.18 21.22
N ALA A 265 26.42 9.79 20.02
CA ALA A 265 27.03 8.68 19.29
C ALA A 265 28.33 9.06 18.57
N VAL A 266 28.56 10.36 18.33
CA VAL A 266 29.68 10.87 17.53
C VAL A 266 30.65 11.68 18.39
N ALA A 267 30.20 12.75 19.04
CA ALA A 267 31.07 13.70 19.73
C ALA A 267 32.01 13.07 20.77
N PRO A 268 31.59 12.11 21.61
CA PRO A 268 32.46 11.48 22.60
C PRO A 268 33.58 10.61 22.00
N VAL A 269 33.44 10.18 20.74
CA VAL A 269 34.46 9.36 20.06
C VAL A 269 35.44 10.26 19.32
N TYR A 270 34.97 11.14 18.44
CA TYR A 270 35.85 11.93 17.58
C TYR A 270 36.40 13.19 18.26
N GLY A 271 35.65 13.77 19.20
CA GLY A 271 36.06 14.99 19.91
C GLY A 271 37.38 14.82 20.69
N PRO A 272 37.50 13.82 21.58
CA PRO A 272 38.75 13.56 22.31
C PRO A 272 39.93 13.23 21.40
N LEU A 273 39.70 12.46 20.32
CA LEU A 273 40.76 12.12 19.36
C LEU A 273 41.27 13.35 18.62
N LEU A 274 40.38 14.26 18.23
CA LEU A 274 40.76 15.52 17.58
C LEU A 274 41.53 16.43 18.53
N LEU A 275 41.08 16.55 19.79
CA LEU A 275 41.79 17.33 20.82
C LEU A 275 43.19 16.77 21.10
N ALA A 276 43.33 15.45 21.15
CA ALA A 276 44.63 14.79 21.31
C ALA A 276 45.57 15.12 20.13
N GLY A 277 45.07 15.04 18.89
CA GLY A 277 45.83 15.40 17.70
C GLY A 277 46.28 16.87 17.68
N VAL A 278 45.39 17.80 18.04
CA VAL A 278 45.73 19.23 18.19
C VAL A 278 46.78 19.44 19.28
N GLY A 279 46.65 18.76 20.42
CA GLY A 279 47.64 18.80 21.50
C GLY A 279 49.02 18.31 21.05
N ILE A 280 49.09 17.24 20.27
CA ILE A 280 50.34 16.72 19.68
C ILE A 280 50.95 17.77 18.74
N ILE A 281 50.15 18.39 17.87
CA ILE A 281 50.62 19.41 16.92
C ILE A 281 51.21 20.61 17.68
N VAL A 282 50.49 21.14 18.67
CA VAL A 282 50.96 22.27 19.48
C VAL A 282 52.26 21.91 20.21
N TRP A 283 52.34 20.71 20.79
CA TRP A 283 53.55 20.23 21.45
C TRP A 283 54.74 20.13 20.49
N LEU A 284 54.51 19.66 19.25
CA LEU A 284 55.56 19.58 18.22
C LEU A 284 56.02 20.94 17.72
N ILE A 285 55.16 21.96 17.70
CA ILE A 285 55.52 23.34 17.28
C ILE A 285 56.33 24.05 18.37
N CYS A 286 56.03 23.80 19.64
CA CYS A 286 56.67 24.48 20.77
C CYS A 286 58.03 23.86 21.19
N ARG A 287 58.53 22.84 20.48
CA ARG A 287 59.77 22.12 20.80
C ARG A 287 60.77 22.17 19.66
#